data_AF-A0AAP8N8C7-F1
#
_entry.id   AF-A0AAP8N8C7-F1
#
_cell.length_a   1.000
_cell.length_b   1.000
_cell.length_c   1.000
_cell.angle_alpha   90.00
_cell.angle_beta   90.00
_cell.angle_gamma   90.00
#
_symmetry.space_group_name_H-M   'P 1'
#
loop_
_entity.id
_entity.type
_entity.pdbx_description
1 polymer ?
#
loop_
_entity_poly.entity_id
_entity_poly.type
_entity_poly.pdbx_seq_one_letter_code
_entity_poly.pdbx_strand_id
1 'polypeptide(L)'
;ALELRAAGIRAPVLLLEGFFEADELALIVEHDFWCVVHSLWQLEAIENATLSKPITVWLKLDSGMHRVGLHPADYQAAYQRLLASGQVAKIVLMSHFARADELHCHASVDQVAVFEAARKGLAAEISLR
;
A
#
# COMPACT_ATOMS: atom_id res chain seq x y z
N ALA A 1 13.38 -8.99 3.04
CA ALA A 1 12.35 -9.36 4.04
C ALA A 1 12.59 -10.76 4.61
N LEU A 2 12.78 -11.78 3.77
CA LEU A 2 13.09 -13.15 4.21
C LEU A 2 14.33 -13.24 5.11
N GLU A 3 15.38 -12.46 4.82
CA GLU A 3 16.57 -12.37 5.67
C GLU A 3 16.24 -11.96 7.12
N LEU A 4 15.32 -10.98 7.30
CA LEU A 4 14.86 -10.59 8.64
C LEU A 4 14.15 -11.76 9.35
N ARG A 5 13.37 -12.56 8.61
CA ARG A 5 12.72 -13.76 9.17
C ARG A 5 13.71 -14.85 9.51
N ALA A 6 14.71 -15.09 8.67
CA ALA A 6 15.80 -16.02 8.94
C ALA A 6 16.62 -15.62 10.17
N ALA A 7 16.79 -14.31 10.39
CA ALA A 7 17.42 -13.74 11.60
C ALA A 7 16.51 -13.77 12.85
N GLY A 8 15.30 -14.33 12.76
CA GLY A 8 14.38 -14.49 13.89
C GLY A 8 13.51 -13.27 14.21
N ILE A 9 13.50 -12.22 13.38
CA ILE A 9 12.66 -11.05 13.60
C ILE A 9 11.18 -11.39 13.37
N ARG A 10 10.37 -11.25 14.43
CA ARG A 10 8.91 -11.50 14.42
C ARG A 10 8.06 -10.24 14.40
N ALA A 11 8.69 -9.05 14.47
CA ALA A 11 7.99 -7.79 14.30
C ALA A 11 7.36 -7.69 12.89
N PRO A 12 6.31 -6.86 12.72
CA PRO A 12 5.78 -6.53 11.41
C PRO A 12 6.88 -6.03 10.46
N VAL A 13 6.86 -6.53 9.22
CA VAL A 13 7.76 -6.11 8.15
C VAL A 13 6.90 -5.72 6.96
N LEU A 14 7.05 -4.48 6.52
CA LEU A 14 6.35 -3.93 5.36
C LEU A 14 7.23 -4.00 4.11
N LEU A 15 6.70 -4.61 3.05
CA LEU A 15 7.31 -4.61 1.72
C LEU A 15 6.95 -3.29 1.00
N LEU A 16 7.86 -2.32 0.98
CA LEU A 16 7.58 -0.96 0.50
C LEU A 16 7.23 -0.85 -0.99
N GLU A 17 7.67 -1.82 -1.80
CA GLU A 17 7.37 -1.91 -3.23
C GLU A 17 6.35 -3.02 -3.54
N GLY A 18 5.81 -3.66 -2.51
CA GLY A 18 4.92 -4.80 -2.65
C GLY A 18 5.65 -6.06 -3.10
N PHE A 19 4.97 -6.86 -3.92
CA PHE A 19 5.52 -8.00 -4.64
C PHE A 19 5.73 -7.67 -6.12
N PHE A 20 6.64 -8.40 -6.78
CA PHE A 20 6.95 -8.23 -8.20
C PHE A 20 6.30 -9.32 -9.06
N GLU A 21 6.03 -10.49 -8.47
CA GLU A 21 5.35 -11.61 -9.10
C GLU A 21 4.18 -12.11 -8.23
N ALA A 22 3.10 -12.61 -8.85
CA ALA A 22 1.89 -12.99 -8.12
C ALA A 22 2.07 -14.23 -7.21
N ASP A 23 3.04 -15.10 -7.54
CA ASP A 23 3.40 -16.27 -6.74
C ASP A 23 4.09 -15.91 -5.41
N GLU A 24 4.69 -14.71 -5.31
CA GLU A 24 5.23 -14.20 -4.05
C GLU A 24 4.15 -14.00 -2.96
N LEU A 25 2.86 -13.91 -3.33
CA LEU A 25 1.75 -13.80 -2.37
C LEU A 25 1.74 -14.98 -1.37
N ALA A 26 2.14 -16.18 -1.81
CA ALA A 26 2.24 -17.33 -0.92
C ALA A 26 3.29 -17.11 0.19
N LEU A 27 4.45 -16.55 -0.16
CA LEU A 27 5.52 -16.22 0.79
C LEU A 27 5.13 -15.05 1.70
N ILE A 28 4.43 -14.04 1.18
CA ILE A 28 3.88 -12.93 1.97
C ILE A 28 2.97 -13.46 3.07
N VAL A 29 2.09 -14.40 2.71
CA VAL A 29 1.17 -15.04 3.66
C VAL A 29 1.95 -15.89 4.66
N GLU A 30 2.84 -16.77 4.20
CA GLU A 30 3.63 -17.69 5.04
C GLU A 30 4.42 -16.93 6.11
N HIS A 31 5.07 -15.83 5.73
CA HIS A 31 5.95 -15.07 6.59
C HIS A 31 5.28 -13.87 7.29
N ASP A 32 3.97 -13.71 7.13
CA ASP A 32 3.19 -12.64 7.74
C ASP A 32 3.77 -11.25 7.42
N PHE A 33 4.06 -11.00 6.14
CA PHE A 33 4.51 -9.70 5.67
C PHE A 33 3.31 -8.78 5.41
N TRP A 34 3.49 -7.50 5.74
CA TRP A 34 2.59 -6.45 5.26
C TRP A 34 3.05 -6.06 3.86
N CYS A 35 2.11 -5.77 2.97
CA CYS A 35 2.42 -5.55 1.57
C CYS A 35 1.89 -4.20 1.10
N VAL A 36 2.75 -3.41 0.46
CA VAL A 36 2.27 -2.26 -0.32
C VAL A 36 1.57 -2.75 -1.59
N VAL A 37 0.45 -2.11 -1.94
CA VAL A 37 -0.19 -2.24 -3.26
C VAL A 37 -0.17 -0.86 -3.90
N HIS A 38 0.54 -0.74 -5.02
CA HIS A 38 0.81 0.55 -5.66
C HIS A 38 0.42 0.58 -7.15
N SER A 39 -0.13 -0.51 -7.68
CA SER A 39 -0.55 -0.65 -9.06
C SER A 39 -1.80 -1.53 -9.20
N LEU A 40 -2.53 -1.37 -10.30
CA LEU A 40 -3.76 -2.14 -10.55
C LEU A 40 -3.48 -3.63 -10.79
N TRP A 41 -2.33 -3.98 -11.35
CA TRP A 41 -2.00 -5.40 -11.56
C TRP A 41 -1.79 -6.14 -10.23
N GLN A 42 -1.20 -5.49 -9.22
CA GLN A 42 -1.05 -6.07 -7.87
C GLN A 42 -2.43 -6.26 -7.21
N LEU A 43 -3.32 -5.29 -7.38
CA LEU A 43 -4.71 -5.40 -6.94
C LEU A 43 -5.39 -6.62 -7.58
N GLU A 44 -5.30 -6.75 -8.89
CA GLU A 44 -5.89 -7.87 -9.65
C GLU A 44 -5.25 -9.21 -9.26
N ALA A 45 -3.95 -9.26 -9.00
CA ALA A 45 -3.27 -10.45 -8.51
C ALA A 45 -3.82 -10.87 -7.14
N ILE A 46 -4.09 -9.93 -6.24
CA ILE A 46 -4.71 -10.21 -4.93
C ILE A 46 -6.14 -10.71 -5.11
N GLU A 47 -6.95 -10.07 -5.96
CA GLU A 47 -8.34 -10.47 -6.21
C GLU A 47 -8.45 -11.90 -6.76
N ASN A 48 -7.50 -12.31 -7.60
CA ASN A 48 -7.49 -13.64 -8.22
C ASN A 48 -6.76 -14.71 -7.38
N ALA A 49 -6.07 -14.32 -6.31
CA ALA A 49 -5.35 -15.27 -5.47
C ALA A 49 -6.29 -16.06 -4.57
N THR A 50 -5.88 -17.27 -4.18
CA THR A 50 -6.48 -18.03 -3.08
C THR A 50 -5.48 -18.07 -1.93
N LEU A 51 -5.61 -17.14 -0.99
CA LEU A 51 -4.70 -17.03 0.15
C LEU A 51 -5.19 -17.91 1.31
N SER A 52 -4.25 -18.53 2.05
CA SER A 52 -4.60 -19.33 3.23
C SER A 52 -5.04 -18.50 4.43
N LYS A 53 -4.69 -17.20 4.45
CA LYS A 53 -5.20 -16.18 5.37
C LYS A 53 -5.17 -14.81 4.68
N PRO A 54 -6.04 -13.87 5.07
CA PRO A 54 -6.02 -12.52 4.51
C PRO A 54 -4.78 -11.75 4.95
N ILE A 55 -4.29 -10.86 4.07
CA ILE A 55 -3.06 -10.08 4.28
C ILE A 55 -3.35 -8.64 4.77
N THR A 56 -2.34 -7.98 5.34
CA THR A 56 -2.39 -6.54 5.62
C THR A 56 -1.82 -5.77 4.44
N VAL A 57 -2.62 -4.87 3.87
CA VAL A 57 -2.27 -4.07 2.70
C VAL A 57 -2.03 -2.62 3.08
N TRP A 58 -0.99 -2.02 2.50
CA TRP A 58 -0.76 -0.58 2.49
C TRP A 58 -1.05 -0.05 1.08
N LEU A 59 -2.21 0.56 0.89
CA LEU A 59 -2.65 1.07 -0.41
C LEU A 59 -1.96 2.40 -0.71
N LYS A 60 -1.07 2.42 -1.70
CA LYS A 60 -0.20 3.56 -1.99
C LYS A 60 -0.80 4.47 -3.04
N LEU A 61 -0.99 5.73 -2.68
CA LEU A 61 -1.37 6.82 -3.57
C LEU A 61 -0.10 7.46 -4.15
N ASP A 62 -0.10 7.72 -5.47
CA ASP A 62 0.78 8.73 -6.02
C ASP A 62 0.15 10.11 -5.82
N SER A 63 0.66 10.85 -4.84
CA SER A 63 0.20 12.20 -4.51
C SER A 63 0.96 13.30 -5.26
N GLY A 64 1.95 12.95 -6.09
CA GLY A 64 2.78 13.92 -6.82
C GLY A 64 4.28 13.58 -6.91
N MET A 65 4.72 12.40 -6.44
CA MET A 65 6.12 11.98 -6.60
C MET A 65 6.35 11.30 -7.94
N HIS A 66 5.32 10.71 -8.55
CA HIS A 66 5.38 10.08 -9.86
C HIS A 66 6.41 8.95 -9.98
N ARG A 67 6.57 8.19 -8.89
CA ARG A 67 7.44 6.99 -8.85
C ARG A 67 6.64 5.70 -8.88
N VAL A 68 5.83 5.48 -7.84
CA VAL A 68 4.89 4.35 -7.70
C VAL A 68 3.70 4.79 -6.86
N GLY A 69 2.55 4.19 -7.11
CA GLY A 69 1.29 4.50 -6.43
C GLY A 69 0.16 4.65 -7.44
N LEU A 70 -1.06 4.39 -6.98
CA LEU A 70 -2.24 4.58 -7.80
C LEU A 70 -2.50 6.05 -8.04
N HIS A 71 -3.01 6.36 -9.22
CA HIS A 71 -3.49 7.69 -9.55
C HIS A 71 -4.71 8.05 -8.67
N PRO A 72 -4.89 9.33 -8.26
CA PRO A 72 -6.01 9.74 -7.42
C PRO A 72 -7.39 9.32 -7.94
N ALA A 73 -7.57 9.28 -9.26
CA ALA A 73 -8.82 8.87 -9.90
C ALA A 73 -9.20 7.40 -9.63
N ASP A 74 -8.21 6.53 -9.45
CA ASP A 74 -8.42 5.08 -9.26
C ASP A 74 -8.46 4.68 -7.78
N TYR A 75 -8.02 5.59 -6.90
CA TYR A 75 -7.70 5.27 -5.51
C TYR A 75 -8.90 4.76 -4.70
N GLN A 76 -10.05 5.42 -4.84
CA GLN A 76 -11.27 5.01 -4.13
C GLN A 76 -11.80 3.67 -4.64
N ALA A 77 -11.78 3.46 -5.96
CA ALA A 77 -12.22 2.19 -6.55
C ALA A 77 -11.31 1.03 -6.11
N ALA A 78 -10.00 1.24 -6.10
CA ALA A 78 -9.03 0.25 -5.62
C ALA A 78 -9.23 -0.10 -4.14
N TYR A 79 -9.50 0.90 -3.29
CA TYR A 79 -9.83 0.66 -1.88
C TYR A 79 -11.05 -0.25 -1.73
N GLN A 80 -12.15 0.04 -2.44
CA GLN A 80 -13.37 -0.77 -2.37
C GLN A 80 -13.15 -2.19 -2.90
N ARG A 81 -12.39 -2.33 -3.97
CA ARG A 81 -12.00 -3.63 -4.55
C ARG A 81 -11.19 -4.48 -3.58
N LEU A 82 -10.18 -3.90 -2.92
CA LEU A 82 -9.40 -4.61 -1.88
C LEU A 82 -10.30 -5.06 -0.73
N LEU A 83 -11.21 -4.19 -0.27
CA LEU A 83 -12.14 -4.51 0.81
C LEU A 83 -13.10 -5.65 0.42
N ALA A 84 -13.60 -5.63 -0.81
CA ALA A 84 -14.52 -6.63 -1.34
C ALA A 84 -13.86 -7.97 -1.70
N SER A 85 -12.53 -8.02 -1.88
CA SER A 85 -11.80 -9.22 -2.30
C SER A 85 -11.90 -10.39 -1.30
N GLY A 86 -12.15 -10.11 -0.03
CA GLY A 86 -12.05 -11.10 1.06
C GLY A 86 -10.61 -11.55 1.37
N GLN A 87 -9.61 -11.10 0.61
CA GLN A 87 -8.20 -11.45 0.76
C GLN A 87 -7.41 -10.47 1.64
N VAL A 88 -8.04 -9.38 2.08
CA VAL A 88 -7.38 -8.30 2.82
C VAL A 88 -8.05 -8.11 4.18
N ALA A 89 -7.27 -8.24 5.24
CA ALA A 89 -7.75 -8.11 6.62
C ALA A 89 -7.79 -6.65 7.09
N LYS A 90 -6.82 -5.86 6.62
CA LYS A 90 -6.62 -4.47 7.01
C LYS A 90 -6.01 -3.69 5.86
N ILE A 91 -6.47 -2.46 5.69
CA ILE A 91 -5.92 -1.49 4.74
C ILE A 91 -5.37 -0.29 5.51
N VAL A 92 -4.15 0.11 5.21
CA VAL A 92 -3.54 1.39 5.60
C VAL A 92 -3.36 2.24 4.35
N LEU A 93 -3.79 3.50 4.37
CA LEU A 93 -3.63 4.43 3.26
C LEU A 93 -2.26 5.11 3.38
N MET A 94 -1.45 5.06 2.32
CA MET A 94 -0.11 5.63 2.35
C MET A 94 0.22 6.48 1.13
N SER A 95 1.18 7.39 1.30
CA SER A 95 1.87 8.06 0.20
C SER A 95 3.32 8.36 0.61
N HIS A 96 4.07 9.07 -0.24
CA HIS A 96 5.46 9.43 0.03
C HIS A 96 5.77 10.83 -0.52
N PHE A 97 6.39 11.67 0.30
CA PHE A 97 6.77 13.01 -0.13
C PHE A 97 7.94 12.98 -1.13
N ALA A 98 7.90 13.86 -2.11
CA ALA A 98 8.97 14.03 -3.09
C ALA A 98 10.08 14.97 -2.58
N ARG A 99 9.72 16.00 -1.79
CA ARG A 99 10.60 17.13 -1.43
C ARG A 99 10.40 17.60 0.02
N ALA A 100 10.20 16.67 0.96
CA ALA A 100 9.91 17.01 2.36
C ALA A 100 11.08 17.69 3.10
N ASP A 101 12.28 17.59 2.57
CA ASP A 101 13.50 18.24 3.05
C ASP A 101 13.57 19.73 2.66
N GLU A 102 12.77 20.17 1.69
CA GLU A 102 12.76 21.54 1.19
C GLU A 102 11.67 22.38 1.89
N LEU A 103 12.00 22.93 3.06
CA LEU A 103 11.04 23.61 3.96
C LEU A 103 10.29 24.82 3.36
N HIS A 104 10.76 25.38 2.26
CA HIS A 104 10.12 26.50 1.55
C HIS A 104 9.38 26.07 0.27
N CYS A 105 9.45 24.79 -0.08
CA CYS A 105 8.74 24.24 -1.23
C CYS A 105 7.30 23.87 -0.84
N HIS A 106 6.34 24.23 -1.69
CA HIS A 106 4.93 23.90 -1.46
C HIS A 106 4.59 22.43 -1.82
N ALA A 107 5.52 21.68 -2.44
CA ALA A 107 5.25 20.33 -2.93
C ALA A 107 4.70 19.39 -1.84
N SER A 108 5.24 19.42 -0.62
CA SER A 108 4.70 18.60 0.48
C SER A 108 3.28 19.00 0.88
N VAL A 109 2.96 20.30 0.88
CA VAL A 109 1.61 20.79 1.18
C VAL A 109 0.63 20.33 0.09
N ASP A 110 1.02 20.44 -1.18
CA ASP A 110 0.21 20.00 -2.32
C ASP A 110 -0.03 18.47 -2.27
N GLN A 111 1.00 17.69 -1.95
CA GLN A 111 0.88 16.24 -1.80
C GLN A 111 -0.06 15.84 -0.64
N VAL A 112 -0.04 16.56 0.49
CA VAL A 112 -1.02 16.35 1.57
C VAL A 112 -2.43 16.64 1.06
N ALA A 113 -2.64 17.76 0.36
CA ALA A 113 -3.96 18.11 -0.17
C ALA A 113 -4.51 17.06 -1.14
N VAL A 114 -3.67 16.51 -2.02
CA VAL A 114 -4.04 15.40 -2.92
C VAL A 114 -4.38 14.14 -2.13
N PHE A 115 -3.58 13.79 -1.11
CA PHE A 115 -3.84 12.64 -0.26
C PHE A 115 -5.17 12.74 0.49
N GLU A 116 -5.44 13.91 1.10
CA GLU A 116 -6.69 14.22 1.79
C GLU A 116 -7.92 14.12 0.86
N ALA A 117 -7.81 14.69 -0.34
CA ALA A 117 -8.88 14.67 -1.33
C ALA A 117 -9.19 13.24 -1.80
N ALA A 118 -8.16 12.47 -2.16
CA ALA A 118 -8.31 11.11 -2.67
C ALA A 118 -8.89 10.15 -1.61
N ARG A 119 -8.53 10.33 -0.33
CA ARG A 119 -8.98 9.47 0.77
C ARG A 119 -10.31 9.88 1.41
N LYS A 120 -10.94 10.97 0.95
CA LYS A 120 -12.14 11.52 1.58
C LYS A 120 -13.24 10.45 1.71
N GLY A 121 -13.70 10.21 2.93
CA GLY A 121 -14.74 9.23 3.24
C GLY A 121 -14.26 7.77 3.37
N LEU A 122 -12.96 7.49 3.15
CA LEU A 122 -12.40 6.17 3.40
C LEU A 122 -12.11 5.98 4.90
N ALA A 123 -12.54 4.84 5.44
CA ALA A 123 -12.38 4.50 6.86
C ALA A 123 -11.18 3.55 7.05
N ALA A 124 -9.97 4.11 7.07
CA ALA A 124 -8.73 3.36 7.22
C ALA A 124 -7.66 4.19 7.96
N GLU A 125 -6.67 3.50 8.53
CA GLU A 125 -5.49 4.16 9.09
C GLU A 125 -4.67 4.85 7.99
N ILE A 126 -3.89 5.88 8.34
CA ILE A 126 -3.12 6.68 7.38
C ILE A 126 -1.66 6.81 7.80
N SER A 127 -0.74 6.83 6.83
CA SER A 127 0.70 7.04 7.08
C SER A 127 1.14 8.50 6.97
N LEU A 128 0.35 9.35 6.31
CA LEU A 128 0.63 10.76 6.06
C LEU A 128 -0.29 11.60 6.95
N ARG A 129 0.28 12.60 7.65
CA ARG A 129 -0.43 13.55 8.51
C ARG A 129 0.02 14.97 8.20
#